data_AF-A0A7C2E5K4-F1
#
_entry.id   AF-A0A7C2E5K4-F1
#
_cell.length_a   1.000
_cell.length_b   1.000
_cell.length_c   1.000
_cell.angle_alpha   90.00
_cell.angle_beta   90.00
_cell.angle_gamma   90.00
#
_symmetry.space_group_name_H-M   'P 1'
#
loop_
_entity.id
_entity.type
_entity.pdbx_description
1 polymer ?
#
loop_
_entity_poly.entity_id
_entity_poly.type
_entity_poly.pdbx_seq_one_letter_code
_entity_poly.pdbx_strand_id
1 'polypeptide(L)' 'MSTREPAFASPAEEREYLGKVKDELDAARTKEDVVQVWRSHYLKIGHRKLGRLLLGRAVDDVMRGRGAER' A
#
# COMPACT_ATOMS: atom_id res chain seq x y z
N MET A 1 -21.22 -14.20 0.20
CA MET A 1 -19.81 -14.07 0.62
C MET A 1 -19.04 -13.54 -0.58
N SER A 2 -18.53 -12.30 -0.54
CA SER A 2 -17.73 -11.78 -1.65
C SER A 2 -16.36 -12.45 -1.62
N THR A 3 -16.16 -13.44 -2.48
CA THR A 3 -14.83 -13.92 -2.89
C THR A 3 -14.17 -12.79 -3.66
N ARG A 4 -13.63 -11.80 -2.95
CA ARG A 4 -12.76 -10.79 -3.57
C ARG A 4 -11.56 -11.55 -4.13
N GLU A 5 -11.45 -11.56 -5.44
CA GLU A 5 -10.23 -12.04 -6.09
C GLU A 5 -9.02 -11.32 -5.49
N PRO A 6 -7.90 -12.04 -5.28
CA PRO A 6 -6.71 -11.41 -4.77
C PRO A 6 -6.28 -10.28 -5.72
N ALA A 7 -6.02 -9.10 -5.16
CA ALA A 7 -5.68 -7.90 -5.94
C ALA A 7 -4.32 -8.01 -6.67
N PHE A 8 -3.56 -9.06 -6.36
CA PHE A 8 -2.24 -9.39 -6.90
C PHE A 8 -2.17 -10.90 -7.12
N ALA A 9 -1.45 -11.32 -8.16
CA ALA A 9 -1.25 -12.72 -8.50
C ALA A 9 -0.24 -13.41 -7.57
N SER A 10 0.62 -12.65 -6.88
CA SER A 10 1.58 -13.19 -5.90
C SER A 10 1.98 -12.19 -4.82
N PRO A 11 2.52 -12.65 -3.67
CA PRO A 11 3.10 -11.77 -2.65
C PRO A 11 4.28 -10.95 -3.18
N ALA A 12 5.06 -11.49 -4.11
CA ALA A 12 6.20 -10.78 -4.71
C ALA A 12 5.72 -9.59 -5.56
N GLU A 13 4.67 -9.78 -6.36
CA GLU A 13 4.05 -8.71 -7.13
C GLU A 13 3.48 -7.62 -6.21
N GLU A 14 2.81 -8.02 -5.13
CA GLU A 14 2.32 -7.08 -4.12
C GLU A 14 3.47 -6.27 -3.50
N ARG A 15 4.57 -6.93 -3.14
CA ARG A 15 5.76 -6.26 -2.58
C ARG A 15 6.32 -5.22 -3.54
N GLU A 16 6.50 -5.58 -4.81
CA GLU A 16 7.01 -4.67 -5.84
C GLU A 16 6.06 -3.47 -6.01
N TYR A 17 4.76 -3.72 -6.04
CA TYR A 17 3.76 -2.67 -6.14
C TYR A 17 3.80 -1.72 -4.94
N LEU A 18 3.85 -2.25 -3.72
CA LEU A 18 3.94 -1.43 -2.50
C LEU A 18 5.26 -0.64 -2.44
N GLY A 19 6.35 -1.18 -2.99
CA GLY A 19 7.60 -0.46 -3.19
C GLY A 19 7.43 0.79 -4.07
N LYS A 20 6.82 0.62 -5.25
CA LYS A 20 6.54 1.74 -6.17
C LYS A 20 5.67 2.82 -5.51
N VAL A 21 4.60 2.41 -4.84
CA VAL A 21 3.71 3.34 -4.12
C VAL A 21 4.45 4.07 -3.00
N LYS A 22 5.37 3.38 -2.30
CA LYS A 22 6.20 4.03 -1.29
C LYS A 22 7.11 5.10 -1.90
N ASP A 23 7.78 4.79 -3.00
CA ASP A 23 8.67 5.75 -3.68
C ASP A 23 7.88 6.98 -4.17
N GLU A 24 6.66 6.79 -4.68
CA GLU A 24 5.77 7.88 -5.07
C GLU A 24 5.35 8.75 -3.88
N LEU A 25 5.00 8.13 -2.74
CA LEU A 25 4.67 8.85 -1.51
C LEU A 25 5.87 9.60 -0.91
N ASP A 26 7.07 9.01 -0.98
CA ASP A 26 8.30 9.64 -0.50
C ASP A 26 8.74 10.81 -1.42
N ALA A 27 8.39 10.75 -2.72
CA ALA A 27 8.63 11.82 -3.68
C ALA A 27 7.61 12.97 -3.59
N ALA A 28 6.43 12.73 -3.00
CA ALA A 28 5.37 13.73 -2.86
C ALA A 28 5.83 14.89 -1.95
N ARG A 29 5.70 16.13 -2.44
CA ARG A 29 6.16 17.34 -1.71
C ARG A 29 5.02 18.18 -1.17
N THR A 30 3.83 17.99 -1.72
CA THR A 30 2.63 18.75 -1.36
C THR A 30 1.52 17.81 -0.89
N LYS A 31 0.53 18.39 -0.21
CA LYS A 31 -0.70 17.67 0.15
C LYS A 31 -1.39 17.14 -1.11
N GLU A 32 -1.40 17.93 -2.18
CA GLU A 32 -2.04 17.60 -3.45
C GLU A 32 -1.38 16.38 -4.09
N ASP A 33 -0.05 16.28 -4.07
CA ASP A 33 0.70 15.11 -4.54
C ASP A 33 0.29 13.85 -3.77
N VAL A 34 0.24 13.93 -2.43
CA VAL A 34 -0.18 12.82 -1.58
C VAL A 34 -1.61 12.39 -1.91
N VAL A 35 -2.52 13.35 -2.13
CA VAL A 35 -3.91 13.07 -2.51
C VAL A 35 -3.99 12.38 -3.88
N GLN A 36 -3.15 12.77 -4.85
CA GLN A 36 -3.11 12.11 -6.16
C GLN A 36 -2.65 10.66 -6.03
N VAL A 37 -1.52 10.41 -5.36
CA VAL A 37 -1.03 9.04 -5.11
C VAL A 37 -2.09 8.23 -4.37
N TRP A 38 -2.73 8.83 -3.35
CA TRP A 38 -3.78 8.16 -2.59
C TRP A 38 -4.96 7.73 -3.47
N ARG A 39 -5.45 8.60 -4.36
CA ARG A 39 -6.56 8.28 -5.27
C ARG A 39 -6.20 7.17 -6.25
N SER A 40 -4.98 7.15 -6.76
CA SER A 40 -4.50 6.15 -7.72
C SER A 40 -4.44 4.73 -7.15
N HIS A 41 -4.15 4.60 -5.85
CA HIS A 41 -3.85 3.28 -5.26
C HIS A 41 -4.86 2.81 -4.21
N TYR A 42 -5.70 3.70 -3.68
CA TYR A 42 -6.61 3.40 -2.57
C TYR A 42 -7.54 2.21 -2.85
N LEU A 43 -8.10 2.11 -4.05
CA LEU A 43 -9.00 1.01 -4.40
C LEU A 43 -8.27 -0.33 -4.54
N LYS A 44 -6.97 -0.32 -4.84
CA LYS A 44 -6.17 -1.53 -5.03
C LYS A 44 -5.61 -2.08 -3.72
N ILE A 45 -5.00 -1.25 -2.87
CA ILE A 45 -4.32 -1.71 -1.64
C ILE A 45 -5.02 -1.29 -0.33
N GLY A 46 -6.01 -0.39 -0.40
CA GLY A 46 -6.78 0.09 0.73
C GLY A 46 -6.07 1.13 1.60
N HIS A 47 -6.87 1.88 2.38
CA HIS A 47 -6.39 2.98 3.22
C HIS A 47 -5.36 2.55 4.29
N ARG A 48 -5.42 1.30 4.77
CA ARG A 48 -4.51 0.81 5.82
C ARG A 48 -3.07 0.68 5.33
N LYS A 49 -2.87 0.07 4.15
CA LYS A 49 -1.53 -0.11 3.58
C LYS A 49 -0.97 1.25 3.17
N LEU A 50 -1.76 2.06 2.47
CA LEU A 50 -1.39 3.44 2.13
C LEU A 50 -1.01 4.29 3.34
N GLY A 51 -1.83 4.30 4.39
CA GLY A 51 -1.55 5.07 5.59
C GLY A 51 -0.26 4.64 6.28
N ARG A 52 0.06 3.34 6.29
CA ARG A 52 1.34 2.86 6.86
C ARG A 52 2.54 3.28 6.01
N LEU A 53 2.43 3.20 4.68
CA LEU A 53 3.48 3.65 3.78
C LEU A 53 3.74 5.15 3.93
N LEU A 54 2.66 5.96 3.98
CA LEU A 54 2.74 7.41 4.18
C LEU A 54 3.40 7.78 5.51
N LEU A 55 3.21 6.97 6.56
CA LEU A 55 3.88 7.14 7.85
C LEU A 55 5.31 6.58 7.89
N GLY A 56 5.89 6.22 6.73
CA GLY A 56 7.28 5.76 6.61
C GLY A 56 7.53 4.31 7.02
N ARG A 57 6.50 3.47 7.16
CA ARG A 57 6.71 2.04 7.45
C ARG A 57 7.33 1.32 6.25
N ALA A 58 8.25 0.40 6.53
CA ALA A 58 8.87 -0.43 5.50
C ALA A 58 7.82 -1.34 4.84
N VAL A 59 8.00 -1.63 3.54
CA VAL A 59 7.07 -2.47 2.76
C VAL A 59 6.86 -3.83 3.41
N ASP A 60 7.94 -4.45 3.91
CA ASP A 60 7.88 -5.74 4.61
C ASP A 60 6.98 -5.71 5.86
N ASP A 61 7.00 -4.61 6.62
CA ASP A 61 6.14 -4.45 7.81
C ASP A 61 4.68 -4.19 7.44
N VAL A 62 4.44 -3.55 6.29
CA VAL A 62 3.10 -3.33 5.76
C VAL A 62 2.46 -4.64 5.30
N MET A 63 3.25 -5.53 4.69
CA MET A 63 2.79 -6.84 4.24
C MET A 63 2.44 -7.79 5.38
N ARG A 64 3.14 -7.73 6.52
CA ARG A 64 2.92 -8.65 7.66
C ARG A 64 1.57 -8.48 8.38
N GLY A 65 0.84 -7.38 8.13
CA GLY A 65 -0.46 -7.13 8.77
C GLY A 65 -0.41 -7.10 10.31
N ARG A 66 -1.56 -6.88 10.97
CA ARG A 66 -1.73 -7.07 12.43
C ARG A 66 -2.60 -8.30 12.69
N GLY A 67 -2.22 -9.43 12.10
CA GLY A 67 -3.01 -10.67 12.14
C GLY A 67 -2.19 -11.97 12.04
N ALA A 68 -0.87 -11.90 11.89
CA ALA A 68 0.01 -13.06 11.87
C ALA A 68 0.51 -13.49 13.27
N GLU A 69 0.04 -12.83 14.34
CA GLU A 69 0.43 -13.10 15.74
C GLU A 69 -0.78 -13.36 16.66
N ARG A 70 -1.84 -13.99 16.15
CA ARG A 70 -2.94 -14.49 16.99
C ARG A 70 -3.24 -15.94 16.69
#